data_AF-A0AAV9ZF67-F1
#
_entry.id   AF-A0AAV9ZF67-F1
#
_cell.length_a   1.000
_cell.length_b   1.000
_cell.length_c   1.000
_cell.angle_alpha   90.00
_cell.angle_beta   90.00
_cell.angle_gamma   90.00
#
_symmetry.space_group_name_H-M   'P 1'
#
loop_
_entity.id
_entity.type
_entity.pdbx_description
1 polymer ?
#
loop_
_entity_poly.entity_id
_entity_poly.type
_entity_poly.pdbx_seq_one_letter_code
_entity_poly.pdbx_strand_id
1 'polypeptide(L)'
;MTRYKPRMEGRTASATEPDNCVGAFVTDVREAQLLHTAGLPYWLMRPTWCFKSDNILSIVKLLDPSSALEMEADPHSPQIDAPSTVAAKLAALATITTARPWYRDPFDGPASESAGSSVGASSATQKGESSRSQRGTDSSRQIPNDPKPKRAHPYSSPTSKPTSTSKAATNVKSGRDKFARLDRPEMPSSIPAWEDALVAVDRTRPVSPHNFKDSRYLFPEPALLASAEDSMARQVALHHYTIIEPVLLYRLGISDDPHTPLSSQQWRDVLFGKVWPQDAKGSKSAQRANFIDEILGPAMRACGLSQLHDFPVKRESLVPFALSRAKEIIWKVAELEFRFEFVSLDRRASTLSRPQECAKCFPGGFLMGVPLTAGKEGLAAATPEERYPFVCAMARLMRDWLPRPPSIIFHADPRRELTTQEQRDLERAVAAHYCQTFYESFGRAAVIPMRLEHELGD
;
A
#
# COMPACT_ATOMS: atom_id res chain seq x y z
N MET A 1 -17.13 20.79 12.36
CA MET A 1 -16.07 21.73 12.77
C MET A 1 -16.19 23.00 11.93
N THR A 2 -16.70 24.09 12.49
CA THR A 2 -16.95 25.33 11.74
C THR A 2 -15.66 26.15 11.69
N ARG A 3 -15.01 26.24 10.52
CA ARG A 3 -13.80 27.05 10.34
C ARG A 3 -14.16 28.54 10.40
N TYR A 4 -13.71 29.23 11.45
CA TYR A 4 -13.85 30.68 11.58
C TYR A 4 -12.78 31.40 10.75
N LYS A 5 -13.18 32.10 9.67
CA LYS A 5 -12.28 32.85 8.74
C LYS A 5 -12.61 34.33 8.47
N PRO A 6 -13.52 35.03 9.19
CA PRO A 6 -14.05 36.31 8.72
C PRO A 6 -13.00 37.44 8.61
N ARG A 7 -11.91 37.41 9.38
CA ARG A 7 -10.82 38.41 9.28
C ARG A 7 -9.90 38.19 8.08
N MET A 8 -9.58 36.93 7.77
CA MET A 8 -8.70 36.58 6.64
C MET A 8 -9.32 36.94 5.29
N GLU A 9 -10.64 36.86 5.17
CA GLU A 9 -11.37 37.13 3.93
C GLU A 9 -11.79 38.61 3.79
N GLY A 10 -11.32 39.50 4.68
CA GLY A 10 -11.64 40.93 4.65
C GLY A 10 -13.10 41.27 4.97
N ARG A 11 -13.87 40.31 5.52
CA ARG A 11 -15.28 40.52 5.93
C ARG A 11 -15.40 41.28 7.26
N THR A 12 -14.29 41.37 7.99
CA THR A 12 -14.13 42.13 9.23
C THR A 12 -12.83 42.92 9.15
N ALA A 13 -12.76 44.04 9.88
CA ALA A 13 -11.57 44.90 9.88
C ALA A 13 -10.32 44.12 10.34
N SER A 14 -9.16 44.48 9.78
CA SER A 14 -7.87 43.90 10.15
C SER A 14 -7.61 44.07 11.65
N ALA A 15 -6.97 43.07 12.25
CA ALA A 15 -6.54 43.18 13.64
C ALA A 15 -5.50 44.31 13.80
N THR A 16 -5.61 45.07 14.89
CA THR A 16 -4.67 46.13 15.25
C THR A 16 -3.48 45.62 16.06
N GLU A 17 -3.63 44.49 16.73
CA GLU A 17 -2.59 43.83 17.53
C GLU A 17 -2.62 42.31 17.32
N PRO A 18 -1.50 41.60 17.53
CA PRO A 18 -1.47 40.14 17.49
C PRO A 18 -2.29 39.54 18.64
N ASP A 19 -3.12 38.55 18.32
CA ASP A 19 -3.82 37.71 19.27
C ASP A 19 -2.82 36.85 20.08
N ASN A 20 -3.16 36.58 21.34
CA ASN A 20 -2.33 35.78 22.24
C ASN A 20 -2.47 34.27 21.95
N CYS A 21 -1.95 33.82 20.81
CA CYS A 21 -2.02 32.43 20.38
C CYS A 21 -0.71 31.96 19.71
N VAL A 22 -0.60 30.65 19.50
CA VAL A 22 0.52 30.07 18.74
C VAL A 22 0.46 30.55 17.29
N GLY A 23 1.58 31.05 16.79
CA GLY A 23 1.71 31.53 15.41
C GLY A 23 2.10 30.45 14.41
N ALA A 24 2.40 30.85 13.18
CA ALA A 24 2.84 29.94 12.11
C ALA A 24 4.08 30.43 11.37
N PHE A 25 4.95 29.49 10.97
CA PHE A 25 6.00 29.75 10.01
C PHE A 25 5.43 29.63 8.60
N VAL A 26 5.62 30.66 7.78
CA VAL A 26 5.10 30.71 6.40
C VAL A 26 6.21 31.09 5.44
N THR A 27 6.13 30.61 4.20
CA THR A 27 7.09 30.96 3.14
C THR A 27 6.46 31.80 2.04
N ASP A 28 5.12 31.79 1.92
CA ASP A 28 4.36 32.60 0.96
C ASP A 28 3.92 33.93 1.61
N VAL A 29 4.14 35.04 0.89
CA VAL A 29 3.86 36.40 1.37
C VAL A 29 2.35 36.65 1.50
N ARG A 30 1.52 36.02 0.68
CA ARG A 30 0.06 36.17 0.75
C ARG A 30 -0.48 35.46 1.98
N GLU A 31 0.06 34.30 2.34
CA GLU A 31 -0.27 33.62 3.60
C GLU A 31 0.14 34.47 4.80
N ALA A 32 1.34 35.05 4.79
CA ALA A 32 1.78 36.00 5.82
C ALA A 32 0.82 37.19 5.95
N GLN A 33 0.37 37.76 4.83
CA GLN A 33 -0.59 38.87 4.82
C GLN A 33 -1.95 38.46 5.39
N LEU A 34 -2.43 37.24 5.11
CA LEU A 34 -3.68 36.72 5.66
C LEU A 34 -3.59 36.54 7.19
N LEU A 35 -2.47 35.98 7.67
CA LEU A 35 -2.21 35.83 9.11
C LEU A 35 -2.11 37.20 9.80
N HIS A 36 -1.39 38.14 9.19
CA HIS A 36 -1.32 39.52 9.68
C HIS A 36 -2.71 40.15 9.80
N THR A 37 -3.52 40.05 8.75
CA THR A 37 -4.89 40.60 8.71
C THR A 37 -5.76 39.97 9.80
N ALA A 38 -5.56 38.69 10.08
CA ALA A 38 -6.27 37.95 11.11
C ALA A 38 -5.85 38.31 12.54
N GLY A 39 -4.69 38.95 12.73
CA GLY A 39 -4.08 39.16 14.04
C GLY A 39 -3.31 37.94 14.54
N LEU A 40 -2.99 36.97 13.69
CA LEU A 40 -2.26 35.79 14.12
C LEU A 40 -0.75 36.04 14.04
N PRO A 41 0.04 35.70 15.08
CA PRO A 41 1.50 35.77 14.99
C PRO A 41 2.02 34.91 13.84
N TYR A 42 3.02 35.41 13.11
CA TYR A 42 3.61 34.66 11.99
C TYR A 42 5.10 34.99 11.80
N TRP A 43 5.82 34.04 11.20
CA TRP A 43 7.23 34.19 10.84
C TRP A 43 7.40 33.87 9.36
N LEU A 44 7.62 34.91 8.55
CA LEU A 44 7.85 34.78 7.11
C LEU A 44 9.30 34.36 6.84
N MET A 45 9.48 33.12 6.39
CA MET A 45 10.77 32.56 6.02
C MET A 45 11.01 32.78 4.52
N ARG A 46 12.07 33.51 4.16
CA ARG A 46 12.48 33.72 2.76
C ARG A 46 13.95 33.32 2.56
N PRO A 47 14.31 32.72 1.42
CA PRO A 47 15.70 32.51 1.06
C PRO A 47 16.47 33.82 0.99
N THR A 48 17.75 33.79 1.38
CA THR A 48 18.61 34.99 1.44
C THR A 48 18.80 35.68 0.08
N TRP A 49 18.73 34.94 -1.03
CA TRP A 49 18.83 35.49 -2.39
C TRP A 49 17.60 36.29 -2.84
N CYS A 50 16.49 36.21 -2.09
CA CYS A 50 15.27 36.97 -2.38
C CYS A 50 15.34 38.45 -1.91
N PHE A 51 16.32 38.79 -1.08
CA PHE A 51 16.54 40.15 -0.57
C PHE A 51 17.47 40.89 -1.54
N LYS A 52 16.90 41.47 -2.60
CA LYS A 52 17.67 42.21 -3.63
C LYS A 52 17.81 43.70 -3.34
N SER A 53 16.80 44.29 -2.68
CA SER A 53 16.70 45.73 -2.43
C SER A 53 15.89 46.06 -1.17
N ASP A 54 15.72 45.07 -0.29
CA ASP A 54 14.93 45.23 0.93
C ASP A 54 15.76 45.96 2.01
N ASN A 55 15.15 46.95 2.67
CA ASN A 55 15.82 47.71 3.73
C ASN A 55 15.69 46.96 5.06
N ILE A 56 16.79 46.36 5.55
CA ILE A 56 16.80 45.62 6.81
C ILE A 56 16.89 46.63 7.95
N LEU A 57 15.77 46.91 8.60
CA LEU A 57 15.69 47.92 9.67
C LEU A 57 16.37 47.46 10.97
N SER A 58 16.36 46.17 11.25
CA SER A 58 17.01 45.59 12.43
C SER A 58 17.31 44.11 12.24
N ILE A 59 18.49 43.66 12.66
CA ILE A 59 18.84 42.24 12.75
C ILE A 59 18.71 41.85 14.22
N VAL A 60 17.83 40.89 14.51
CA VAL A 60 17.62 40.40 15.88
C VAL A 60 18.34 39.07 16.04
N LYS A 61 19.10 38.93 17.13
CA LYS A 61 19.66 37.64 17.51
C LYS A 61 18.51 36.77 18.01
N LEU A 62 18.21 35.68 17.30
CA LEU A 62 17.23 34.70 17.75
C LEU A 62 17.66 34.19 19.12
N LEU A 63 16.77 34.27 20.11
CA LEU A 63 16.97 33.62 21.39
C LEU A 63 16.93 32.11 21.14
N ASP A 64 17.95 31.41 21.64
CA ASP A 64 17.96 29.96 21.61
C ASP A 64 16.76 29.48 22.45
N PRO A 65 15.85 28.67 21.90
CA PRO A 65 14.64 28.24 22.61
C PRO A 65 14.95 27.59 23.97
N SER A 66 16.11 26.96 24.11
CA SER A 66 16.58 26.34 25.36
C SER A 66 16.74 27.32 26.53
N SER A 67 16.87 28.63 26.24
CA SER A 67 17.08 29.67 27.25
C SER A 67 15.79 30.36 27.72
N ALA A 68 14.64 30.06 27.09
CA ALA A 68 13.36 30.72 27.36
C ALA A 68 12.15 29.76 27.38
N LEU A 69 12.30 28.51 26.93
CA LEU A 69 11.29 27.48 27.05
C LEU A 69 11.60 26.61 28.27
N GLU A 70 10.62 26.51 29.17
CA GLU A 70 10.58 25.46 30.18
C GLU A 70 10.44 24.12 29.43
N MET A 71 11.56 23.39 29.33
CA MET A 71 11.64 22.08 28.68
C MET A 71 11.23 20.95 29.64
N GLU A 72 11.04 21.26 30.93
CA GLU A 72 10.44 20.33 31.87
C GLU A 72 8.92 20.31 31.66
N ALA A 73 8.34 19.11 31.62
CA ALA A 73 6.91 18.97 31.42
C ALA A 73 6.16 19.67 32.57
N ASP A 74 5.38 20.70 32.24
CA ASP A 74 4.53 21.37 33.22
C ASP A 74 3.52 20.34 33.78
N PRO A 75 3.48 20.11 35.11
CA PRO A 75 2.58 19.14 35.72
C PRO A 75 1.09 19.49 35.55
N HIS A 76 0.78 20.69 35.03
CA HIS A 76 -0.57 21.18 34.72
C HIS A 76 -0.78 21.51 33.24
N SER A 77 0.14 21.10 32.36
CA SER A 77 -0.10 21.16 30.92
C SER A 77 -1.37 20.38 30.59
N PRO A 78 -2.30 20.93 29.79
CA PRO A 78 -3.43 20.13 29.36
C PRO A 78 -2.85 18.93 28.62
N GLN A 79 -3.14 17.73 29.13
CA GLN A 79 -3.05 16.54 28.31
C GLN A 79 -3.69 16.90 26.98
N ILE A 80 -2.97 16.69 25.88
CA ILE A 80 -3.65 16.59 24.60
C ILE A 80 -4.68 15.50 24.86
N ASP A 81 -5.96 15.87 24.89
CA ASP A 81 -7.09 14.95 24.88
C ASP A 81 -6.98 14.19 23.57
N ALA A 82 -6.07 13.23 23.58
CA ALA A 82 -5.93 12.21 22.60
C ALA A 82 -7.30 11.55 22.65
N PRO A 83 -8.14 11.73 21.61
CA PRO A 83 -9.55 11.38 21.78
C PRO A 83 -9.59 9.91 22.16
N SER A 84 -10.58 9.54 22.99
CA SER A 84 -10.58 8.26 23.73
C SER A 84 -10.39 7.02 22.84
N THR A 85 -10.57 7.17 21.53
CA THR A 85 -10.38 6.13 20.53
C THR A 85 -9.00 6.22 19.86
N VAL A 86 -8.36 5.06 19.73
CA VAL A 86 -7.11 4.85 18.98
C VAL A 86 -7.20 5.46 17.57
N ALA A 87 -8.36 5.37 16.91
CA ALA A 87 -8.61 5.92 15.59
C ALA A 87 -8.38 7.44 15.50
N ALA A 88 -8.78 8.20 16.53
CA ALA A 88 -8.64 9.65 16.53
C ALA A 88 -7.20 10.10 16.85
N LYS A 89 -6.49 9.33 17.69
CA LYS A 89 -5.05 9.50 17.91
C LYS A 89 -4.25 9.26 16.63
N LEU A 90 -4.62 8.23 15.87
CA LEU A 90 -4.02 7.92 14.58
C LEU A 90 -4.37 8.94 13.49
N ALA A 91 -5.58 9.50 13.51
CA ALA A 91 -5.94 10.59 12.61
C ALA A 91 -5.14 11.87 12.89
N ALA A 92 -4.90 12.20 14.16
CA ALA A 92 -4.03 13.31 14.56
C ALA A 92 -2.57 13.08 14.14
N LEU A 93 -2.05 11.85 14.33
CA LEU A 93 -0.73 11.46 13.86
C LEU A 93 -0.64 11.51 12.32
N ALA A 94 -1.65 11.02 11.59
CA ALA A 94 -1.73 11.10 10.12
C ALA A 94 -1.72 12.57 9.63
N THR A 95 -2.41 13.46 10.35
CA THR A 95 -2.43 14.90 10.04
C THR A 95 -1.06 15.56 10.28
N ILE A 96 -0.32 15.15 11.31
CA ILE A 96 1.02 15.68 11.61
C ILE A 96 2.10 15.09 10.69
N THR A 97 1.96 13.82 10.31
CA THR A 97 2.91 13.09 9.45
C THR A 97 2.77 13.45 7.96
N THR A 98 1.57 13.83 7.51
CA THR A 98 1.35 14.35 6.14
C THR A 98 2.03 15.71 5.88
N ALA A 99 2.44 16.44 6.94
CA ALA A 99 3.15 17.72 6.82
C ALA A 99 4.68 17.59 6.67
N ARG A 100 5.25 16.39 6.73
CA ARG A 100 6.70 16.17 6.56
C ARG A 100 6.98 14.97 5.64
N PRO A 101 8.00 15.03 4.76
CA PRO A 101 8.24 14.03 3.71
C PRO A 101 8.94 12.75 4.21
N TRP A 102 8.73 12.31 5.46
CA TRP A 102 9.44 11.18 6.07
C TRP A 102 8.96 9.79 5.62
N TYR A 103 8.33 9.67 4.45
CA TYR A 103 7.93 8.35 3.97
C TYR A 103 9.12 7.66 3.31
N ARG A 104 9.71 6.69 4.00
CA ARG A 104 10.65 5.76 3.39
C ARG A 104 9.86 4.83 2.47
N ASP A 105 10.31 4.61 1.24
CA ASP A 105 9.64 3.65 0.36
C ASP A 105 9.72 2.25 1.00
N PRO A 106 8.58 1.62 1.35
CA PRO A 106 8.55 0.29 1.96
C PRO A 106 9.15 -0.80 1.07
N PHE A 107 9.27 -0.53 -0.24
CA PHE A 107 9.81 -1.44 -1.23
C PHE A 107 11.28 -1.14 -1.58
N ASP A 108 11.95 -0.22 -0.86
CA ASP A 108 13.38 0.12 -1.03
C ASP A 108 14.33 -0.65 -0.08
N GLY A 109 13.82 -1.66 0.64
CA GLY A 109 14.63 -2.41 1.62
C GLY A 109 15.68 -3.34 0.97
N PRO A 110 16.91 -3.44 1.53
CA PRO A 110 17.85 -4.48 1.10
C PRO A 110 17.23 -5.85 1.35
N ALA A 111 17.30 -6.72 0.35
CA ALA A 111 16.75 -8.06 0.44
C ALA A 111 17.33 -8.76 1.68
N SER A 112 16.49 -8.99 2.71
CA SER A 112 16.88 -9.87 3.81
C SER A 112 17.12 -11.27 3.23
N GLU A 113 18.40 -11.62 3.11
CA GLU A 113 18.85 -12.97 2.82
C GLU A 113 18.65 -13.83 4.07
N SER A 114 17.42 -14.28 4.32
CA SER A 114 17.19 -15.50 5.13
C SER A 114 15.73 -15.94 5.11
N ALA A 115 15.52 -17.11 4.48
CA ALA A 115 14.66 -18.22 4.88
C ALA A 115 14.09 -18.90 3.64
N GLY A 116 14.73 -20.03 3.28
CA GLY A 116 14.50 -20.88 2.11
C GLY A 116 13.06 -20.93 1.57
N SER A 117 12.92 -20.42 0.36
CA SER A 117 11.90 -20.85 -0.59
C SER A 117 12.61 -21.25 -1.88
N SER A 118 13.13 -22.47 -1.91
CA SER A 118 13.42 -23.15 -3.17
C SER A 118 12.09 -23.55 -3.79
N VAL A 119 11.59 -22.74 -4.71
CA VAL A 119 10.62 -23.19 -5.71
C VAL A 119 11.41 -23.35 -6.99
N GLY A 120 11.43 -24.58 -7.51
CA GLY A 120 12.14 -24.95 -8.71
C GLY A 120 11.77 -24.04 -9.89
N ALA A 121 12.77 -23.35 -10.40
CA ALA A 121 12.75 -22.84 -11.76
C ALA A 121 12.84 -24.06 -12.69
N SER A 122 11.77 -24.33 -13.43
CA SER A 122 11.81 -25.24 -14.56
C SER A 122 12.70 -24.62 -15.63
N SER A 123 13.96 -25.06 -15.66
CA SER A 123 14.89 -24.75 -16.73
C SER A 123 14.40 -25.44 -18.00
N ALA A 124 14.05 -24.64 -19.01
CA ALA A 124 13.86 -25.11 -20.37
C ALA A 124 15.25 -25.45 -20.94
N THR A 125 15.64 -26.72 -20.85
CA THR A 125 16.87 -27.20 -21.47
C THR A 125 16.66 -27.25 -22.99
N GLN A 126 17.27 -26.29 -23.69
CA GLN A 126 17.46 -26.34 -25.14
C GLN A 126 18.23 -27.60 -25.51
N LYS A 127 17.66 -28.39 -26.42
CA LYS A 127 18.38 -29.41 -27.18
C LYS A 127 19.30 -28.71 -28.18
N GLY A 128 20.60 -28.83 -27.98
CA GLY A 128 21.63 -28.62 -29.00
C GLY A 128 22.38 -29.92 -29.19
N GLU A 129 22.29 -30.49 -30.39
CA GLU A 129 23.02 -31.68 -30.81
C GLU A 129 24.51 -31.39 -31.03
N SER A 130 25.31 -32.43 -30.78
CA SER A 130 26.46 -32.88 -31.61
C SER A 130 27.84 -32.93 -30.93
N SER A 131 28.29 -34.19 -30.85
CA SER A 131 29.61 -34.69 -31.25
C SER A 131 30.85 -34.64 -30.31
N ARG A 132 31.28 -35.88 -30.01
CA ARG A 132 32.65 -36.44 -30.08
C ARG A 132 33.74 -35.97 -29.09
N SER A 133 34.08 -36.92 -28.20
CA SER A 133 35.32 -37.74 -28.21
C SER A 133 36.26 -37.66 -27.00
N GLN A 134 36.68 -38.85 -26.58
CA GLN A 134 37.93 -39.25 -25.89
C GLN A 134 38.19 -38.73 -24.46
N ARG A 135 38.97 -39.36 -23.58
CA ARG A 135 39.46 -40.74 -23.29
C ARG A 135 40.43 -40.53 -22.10
N GLY A 136 40.49 -41.45 -21.13
CA GLY A 136 41.57 -41.56 -20.13
C GLY A 136 41.03 -41.64 -18.70
N THR A 137 41.01 -42.82 -18.05
CA THR A 137 42.09 -43.40 -17.19
C THR A 137 42.51 -42.42 -16.08
N ASP A 138 42.46 -42.74 -14.79
CA ASP A 138 42.99 -43.96 -14.17
C ASP A 138 42.54 -44.14 -12.69
N SER A 139 42.63 -45.40 -12.26
CA SER A 139 42.65 -46.05 -10.94
C SER A 139 42.67 -45.23 -9.62
N SER A 140 41.84 -45.62 -8.64
CA SER A 140 42.33 -46.26 -7.40
C SER A 140 41.20 -46.86 -6.54
N ARG A 141 41.54 -47.98 -5.90
CA ARG A 141 40.72 -48.93 -5.14
C ARG A 141 40.33 -48.41 -3.75
N GLN A 142 39.17 -48.81 -3.24
CA GLN A 142 39.04 -49.55 -1.97
C GLN A 142 37.62 -50.16 -1.80
N ILE A 143 37.58 -51.32 -1.13
CA ILE A 143 36.52 -52.34 -1.12
C ILE A 143 35.58 -52.15 0.11
N PRO A 144 34.59 -53.03 0.39
CA PRO A 144 33.19 -52.64 0.60
C PRO A 144 32.74 -52.87 2.05
N ASN A 145 31.50 -52.51 2.40
CA ASN A 145 30.82 -53.19 3.50
C ASN A 145 29.33 -53.39 3.20
N ASP A 146 28.90 -54.60 3.53
CA ASP A 146 27.67 -55.27 3.14
C ASP A 146 26.35 -54.62 3.59
N PRO A 147 25.24 -54.94 2.89
CA PRO A 147 23.88 -54.60 3.27
C PRO A 147 23.22 -55.70 4.11
N LYS A 148 22.25 -55.34 4.96
CA LYS A 148 21.32 -56.31 5.60
C LYS A 148 19.85 -55.91 5.40
N PRO A 149 18.92 -56.89 5.44
CA PRO A 149 17.98 -57.09 4.34
C PRO A 149 16.51 -56.84 4.69
N LYS A 150 15.71 -56.81 3.62
CA LYS A 150 14.25 -56.82 3.55
C LYS A 150 13.62 -57.93 4.40
N ARG A 151 12.45 -57.64 5.00
CA ARG A 151 11.42 -58.65 5.30
C ARG A 151 10.11 -58.29 4.58
N ALA A 152 9.51 -59.31 4.01
CA ALA A 152 8.52 -59.29 2.96
C ALA A 152 7.06 -59.32 3.48
N HIS A 153 6.17 -58.93 2.58
CA HIS A 153 4.71 -59.08 2.56
C HIS A 153 4.23 -60.54 2.76
N PRO A 154 2.94 -60.78 3.02
CA PRO A 154 2.00 -61.17 1.93
C PRO A 154 0.56 -60.65 2.16
N TYR A 155 -0.30 -60.38 1.16
CA TYR A 155 -0.94 -61.35 0.25
C TYR A 155 -1.57 -60.65 -0.98
N SER A 156 -1.83 -61.48 -1.99
CA SER A 156 -1.99 -61.20 -3.43
C SER A 156 -3.42 -60.87 -3.91
N SER A 157 -3.50 -60.04 -4.98
CA SER A 157 -4.26 -60.03 -6.27
C SER A 157 -5.51 -60.93 -6.48
N PRO A 158 -6.38 -60.77 -7.52
CA PRO A 158 -6.26 -59.98 -8.77
C PRO A 158 -7.56 -59.28 -9.28
N THR A 159 -7.49 -58.40 -10.30
CA THR A 159 -8.31 -58.46 -11.55
C THR A 159 -8.24 -57.18 -12.42
N SER A 160 -7.90 -57.40 -13.71
CA SER A 160 -8.28 -56.67 -14.94
C SER A 160 -8.26 -55.14 -15.01
N LYS A 161 -7.22 -54.60 -15.68
CA LYS A 161 -7.30 -53.32 -16.41
C LYS A 161 -7.88 -53.55 -17.81
N PRO A 162 -8.90 -52.79 -18.26
CA PRO A 162 -9.05 -52.43 -19.65
C PRO A 162 -8.31 -51.11 -19.90
N THR A 163 -7.42 -51.15 -20.89
CA THR A 163 -6.87 -49.97 -21.56
C THR A 163 -7.99 -49.18 -22.24
N SER A 164 -8.18 -47.92 -21.84
CA SER A 164 -8.84 -46.92 -22.69
C SER A 164 -8.01 -45.65 -22.78
N THR A 165 -7.73 -45.32 -24.02
CA THR A 165 -7.16 -44.10 -24.56
C THR A 165 -7.86 -42.81 -24.08
N SER A 166 -7.09 -41.72 -24.10
CA SER A 166 -7.52 -40.30 -24.05
C SER A 166 -7.99 -39.75 -22.70
N LYS A 167 -7.09 -39.00 -22.05
CA LYS A 167 -7.19 -37.54 -21.86
C LYS A 167 -6.02 -37.10 -20.99
N ALA A 168 -5.13 -36.33 -21.56
CA ALA A 168 -4.17 -35.53 -20.81
C ALA A 168 -4.98 -34.55 -19.96
N ALA A 169 -5.28 -34.93 -18.72
CA ALA A 169 -5.74 -34.01 -17.70
C ALA A 169 -4.55 -33.10 -17.38
N THR A 170 -4.56 -31.92 -18.00
CA THR A 170 -3.72 -30.79 -17.61
C THR A 170 -3.89 -30.59 -16.12
N ASN A 171 -2.78 -30.67 -15.41
CA ASN A 171 -2.68 -30.37 -13.99
C ASN A 171 -2.81 -28.86 -13.83
N VAL A 172 -4.03 -28.33 -13.98
CA VAL A 172 -4.36 -26.91 -13.77
C VAL A 172 -4.19 -26.67 -12.27
N LYS A 173 -3.12 -25.97 -11.90
CA LYS A 173 -2.95 -25.48 -10.53
C LYS A 173 -4.12 -24.56 -10.21
N SER A 174 -5.01 -25.05 -9.35
CA SER A 174 -6.17 -24.34 -8.79
C SER A 174 -5.75 -23.05 -8.07
N GLY A 175 -5.71 -21.93 -8.78
CA GLY A 175 -5.46 -20.60 -8.23
C GLY A 175 -6.27 -19.53 -8.96
N ARG A 176 -6.76 -18.54 -8.22
CA ARG A 176 -7.47 -17.36 -8.76
C ARG A 176 -6.54 -16.57 -9.68
N ASP A 177 -7.03 -16.15 -10.85
CA ASP A 177 -6.31 -15.17 -11.66
C ASP A 177 -6.35 -13.80 -10.97
N LYS A 178 -5.19 -13.28 -10.61
CA LYS A 178 -5.05 -11.97 -9.95
C LYS A 178 -5.17 -10.79 -10.91
N PHE A 179 -5.09 -11.04 -12.22
CA PHE A 179 -5.26 -10.03 -13.26
C PHE A 179 -6.73 -9.87 -13.67
N ALA A 180 -7.63 -10.68 -13.10
CA ALA A 180 -9.06 -10.58 -13.29
C ALA A 180 -9.75 -10.15 -11.99
N ARG A 181 -10.86 -9.42 -12.14
CA ARG A 181 -11.72 -9.06 -11.02
C ARG A 181 -12.27 -10.31 -10.34
N LEU A 182 -12.31 -10.28 -9.01
CA LEU A 182 -13.01 -11.29 -8.23
C LEU A 182 -14.51 -11.00 -8.28
N ASP A 183 -15.28 -11.87 -8.91
CA ASP A 183 -16.73 -11.77 -8.95
C ASP A 183 -17.35 -12.24 -7.63
N ARG A 184 -17.52 -11.31 -6.69
CA ARG A 184 -18.16 -11.53 -5.39
C ARG A 184 -19.02 -10.32 -5.00
N PRO A 185 -20.19 -10.52 -4.38
CA PRO A 185 -21.04 -9.42 -3.95
C PRO A 185 -20.37 -8.42 -3.01
N GLU A 186 -19.44 -8.89 -2.16
CA GLU A 186 -18.70 -8.06 -1.19
C GLU A 186 -17.63 -7.19 -1.85
N MET A 187 -17.17 -7.53 -3.06
CA MET A 187 -16.20 -6.72 -3.77
C MET A 187 -16.87 -5.41 -4.22
N PRO A 188 -16.21 -4.26 -4.00
CA PRO A 188 -16.62 -3.00 -4.60
C PRO A 188 -16.68 -3.07 -6.14
N SER A 189 -17.31 -2.07 -6.74
CA SER A 189 -17.34 -1.95 -8.19
C SER A 189 -15.97 -1.53 -8.71
N SER A 190 -15.53 -2.16 -9.79
CA SER A 190 -14.35 -1.74 -10.54
C SER A 190 -14.66 -0.54 -11.42
N ILE A 191 -13.61 0.18 -11.81
CA ILE A 191 -13.70 1.21 -12.85
C ILE A 191 -13.31 0.54 -14.19
N PRO A 192 -14.16 0.56 -15.23
CA PRO A 192 -13.95 -0.24 -16.44
C PRO A 192 -12.57 -0.06 -17.09
N ALA A 193 -12.09 1.18 -17.23
CA ALA A 193 -10.79 1.45 -17.83
C ALA A 193 -9.61 0.79 -17.09
N TRP A 194 -9.72 0.67 -15.75
CA TRP A 194 -8.69 0.07 -14.91
C TRP A 194 -8.78 -1.45 -14.86
N GLU A 195 -9.99 -2.00 -14.89
CA GLU A 195 -10.21 -3.45 -15.01
C GLU A 195 -9.72 -3.96 -16.36
N ASP A 196 -10.10 -3.30 -17.46
CA ASP A 196 -9.66 -3.64 -18.81
C ASP A 196 -8.13 -3.58 -18.92
N ALA A 197 -7.53 -2.52 -18.36
CA ALA A 197 -6.07 -2.36 -18.31
C ALA A 197 -5.38 -3.48 -17.53
N LEU A 198 -5.93 -3.90 -16.39
CA LEU A 198 -5.36 -4.97 -15.58
C LEU A 198 -5.41 -6.33 -16.29
N VAL A 199 -6.52 -6.63 -16.96
CA VAL A 199 -6.70 -7.85 -17.76
C VAL A 199 -5.76 -7.85 -18.97
N ALA A 200 -5.54 -6.69 -19.57
CA ALA A 200 -4.72 -6.54 -20.77
C ALA A 200 -3.19 -6.55 -20.52
N VAL A 201 -2.74 -6.68 -19.26
CA VAL A 201 -1.31 -6.73 -18.94
C VAL A 201 -0.62 -7.85 -19.70
N ASP A 202 0.44 -7.49 -20.43
CA ASP A 202 1.30 -8.42 -21.13
C ASP A 202 2.25 -9.10 -20.13
N ARG A 203 1.84 -10.30 -19.72
CA ARG A 203 2.56 -11.14 -18.76
C ARG A 203 3.79 -11.84 -19.36
N THR A 204 4.00 -11.75 -20.68
CA THR A 204 5.16 -12.38 -21.35
C THR A 204 6.42 -11.54 -21.23
N ARG A 205 6.27 -10.26 -20.89
CA ARG A 205 7.40 -9.34 -20.73
C ARG A 205 8.27 -9.71 -19.52
N PRO A 206 9.59 -9.50 -19.62
CA PRO A 206 10.52 -9.84 -18.57
C PRO A 206 10.25 -8.98 -17.33
N VAL A 207 10.03 -9.65 -16.21
CA VAL A 207 10.08 -9.04 -14.87
C VAL A 207 11.54 -9.08 -14.43
N SER A 208 12.08 -7.97 -13.91
CA SER A 208 13.46 -7.98 -13.42
C SER A 208 13.62 -9.06 -12.32
N PRO A 209 14.68 -9.90 -12.34
CA PRO A 209 14.89 -10.95 -11.36
C PRO A 209 14.94 -10.46 -9.91
N HIS A 210 15.33 -9.20 -9.70
CA HIS A 210 15.34 -8.56 -8.38
C HIS A 210 13.93 -8.21 -7.88
N ASN A 211 12.94 -8.10 -8.78
CA ASN A 211 11.57 -7.66 -8.47
C ASN A 211 10.64 -8.79 -8.00
N PHE A 212 11.00 -10.08 -8.17
CA PHE A 212 10.15 -11.20 -7.69
C PHE A 212 9.94 -11.20 -6.18
N LYS A 213 10.89 -10.61 -5.43
CA LYS A 213 10.81 -10.45 -3.97
C LYS A 213 9.83 -9.33 -3.54
N ASP A 214 9.39 -8.49 -4.48
CA ASP A 214 8.50 -7.33 -4.26
C ASP A 214 7.03 -7.65 -4.54
N SER A 215 6.68 -8.92 -4.72
CA SER A 215 5.30 -9.41 -4.83
C SER A 215 4.49 -9.31 -3.52
N ARG A 216 4.89 -8.41 -2.62
CA ARG A 216 4.35 -8.18 -1.28
C ARG A 216 3.42 -6.96 -1.27
N TYR A 217 2.73 -6.78 -0.14
CA TYR A 217 1.70 -5.77 0.04
C TYR A 217 1.80 -5.13 1.42
N LEU A 218 1.49 -3.83 1.52
CA LEU A 218 1.47 -3.07 2.78
C LEU A 218 0.16 -3.27 3.55
N PHE A 219 -0.91 -3.46 2.80
CA PHE A 219 -2.23 -3.85 3.24
C PHE A 219 -2.58 -5.19 2.59
N PRO A 220 -3.51 -5.97 3.14
CA PRO A 220 -3.90 -7.22 2.49
C PRO A 220 -4.46 -6.95 1.08
N GLU A 221 -4.12 -7.82 0.12
CA GLU A 221 -4.75 -7.82 -1.19
C GLU A 221 -6.29 -7.87 -1.02
N PRO A 222 -7.08 -6.94 -1.62
CA PRO A 222 -8.52 -6.81 -1.34
C PRO A 222 -9.32 -8.10 -1.53
N ALA A 223 -8.95 -8.89 -2.53
CA ALA A 223 -9.58 -10.18 -2.81
C ALA A 223 -9.40 -11.20 -1.67
N LEU A 224 -8.36 -11.10 -0.83
CA LEU A 224 -8.19 -11.99 0.32
C LEU A 224 -9.34 -11.86 1.32
N LEU A 225 -9.88 -10.64 1.48
CA LEU A 225 -11.00 -10.36 2.37
C LEU A 225 -12.34 -10.86 1.82
N ALA A 226 -12.46 -11.09 0.52
CA ALA A 226 -13.70 -11.54 -0.13
C ALA A 226 -13.66 -13.01 -0.62
N SER A 227 -12.47 -13.58 -0.78
CA SER A 227 -12.26 -14.87 -1.46
C SER A 227 -12.76 -16.09 -0.69
N ALA A 228 -12.96 -15.99 0.62
CA ALA A 228 -13.43 -17.10 1.42
C ALA A 228 -14.87 -17.49 1.04
N GLU A 229 -15.06 -18.75 0.61
CA GLU A 229 -16.37 -19.30 0.28
C GLU A 229 -17.29 -19.36 1.50
N ASP A 230 -16.74 -19.82 2.63
CA ASP A 230 -17.43 -19.81 3.92
C ASP A 230 -17.70 -18.36 4.35
N SER A 231 -18.99 -18.03 4.53
CA SER A 231 -19.42 -16.73 5.01
C SER A 231 -18.79 -16.39 6.35
N MET A 232 -18.59 -17.38 7.23
CA MET A 232 -18.02 -17.10 8.54
C MET A 232 -16.53 -16.79 8.47
N ALA A 233 -15.75 -17.56 7.70
CA ALA A 233 -14.34 -17.25 7.43
C ALA A 233 -14.17 -15.85 6.81
N ARG A 234 -15.08 -15.43 5.93
CA ARG A 234 -15.07 -14.07 5.37
C ARG A 234 -15.29 -13.00 6.44
N GLN A 235 -16.26 -13.20 7.34
CA GLN A 235 -16.50 -12.28 8.46
C GLN A 235 -15.29 -12.23 9.41
N VAL A 236 -14.64 -13.36 9.70
CA VAL A 236 -13.39 -13.41 10.47
C VAL A 236 -12.34 -12.50 9.84
N ALA A 237 -12.09 -12.62 8.53
CA ALA A 237 -11.09 -11.82 7.83
C ALA A 237 -11.40 -10.31 7.89
N LEU A 238 -12.67 -9.93 7.71
CA LEU A 238 -13.11 -8.52 7.80
C LEU A 238 -12.90 -7.97 9.22
N HIS A 239 -13.33 -8.69 10.26
CA HIS A 239 -13.15 -8.27 11.65
C HIS A 239 -11.68 -8.13 12.02
N HIS A 240 -10.88 -9.12 11.64
CA HIS A 240 -9.44 -9.10 11.85
C HIS A 240 -8.77 -7.91 11.16
N TYR A 241 -9.19 -7.56 9.95
CA TYR A 241 -8.69 -6.36 9.29
C TYR A 241 -9.07 -5.09 10.06
N THR A 242 -10.30 -4.96 10.56
CA THR A 242 -10.70 -3.75 11.32
C THR A 242 -9.89 -3.56 12.61
N ILE A 243 -9.43 -4.64 13.23
CA ILE A 243 -8.56 -4.60 14.41
C ILE A 243 -7.14 -4.18 14.03
N ILE A 244 -6.62 -4.69 12.91
CA ILE A 244 -5.24 -4.44 12.51
C ILE A 244 -5.06 -3.14 11.73
N GLU A 245 -6.11 -2.58 11.13
CA GLU A 245 -6.03 -1.33 10.36
C GLU A 245 -5.34 -0.19 11.15
N PRO A 246 -5.73 0.11 12.40
CA PRO A 246 -5.03 1.07 13.25
C PRO A 246 -3.52 0.80 13.36
N VAL A 247 -3.13 -0.47 13.49
CA VAL A 247 -1.73 -0.90 13.57
C VAL A 247 -0.99 -0.61 12.28
N LEU A 248 -1.60 -0.90 11.13
CA LEU A 248 -1.00 -0.64 9.83
C LEU A 248 -0.80 0.87 9.63
N LEU A 249 -1.83 1.68 9.92
CA LEU A 249 -1.73 3.13 9.82
C LEU A 249 -0.68 3.71 10.78
N TYR A 250 -0.58 3.17 12.00
CA TYR A 250 0.45 3.55 12.96
C TYR A 250 1.86 3.29 12.41
N ARG A 251 2.09 2.11 11.81
CA ARG A 251 3.38 1.78 11.18
C ARG A 251 3.75 2.79 10.10
N LEU A 252 2.78 3.21 9.29
CA LEU A 252 3.02 4.20 8.23
C LEU A 252 3.25 5.61 8.77
N GLY A 253 2.80 5.91 9.98
CA GLY A 253 3.01 7.19 10.64
C GLY A 253 4.36 7.33 11.35
N ILE A 254 5.11 6.24 11.58
CA ILE A 254 6.41 6.29 12.25
C ILE A 254 7.54 6.26 11.22
N SER A 255 8.39 7.30 11.25
CA SER A 255 9.52 7.45 10.31
C SER A 255 10.61 6.37 10.43
N ASP A 256 10.73 5.69 11.57
CA ASP A 256 11.81 4.74 11.84
C ASP A 256 11.46 3.27 11.53
N ASP A 257 10.20 2.97 11.17
CA ASP A 257 9.81 1.62 10.74
C ASP A 257 10.27 1.40 9.29
N PRO A 258 10.98 0.30 8.96
CA PRO A 258 11.34 -0.03 7.58
C PRO A 258 10.12 -0.29 6.66
N HIS A 259 8.89 -0.24 7.19
CA HIS A 259 7.61 -0.45 6.51
C HIS A 259 7.56 -1.77 5.72
N THR A 260 8.25 -2.79 6.21
CA THR A 260 8.41 -4.06 5.49
C THR A 260 7.06 -4.66 5.08
N PRO A 261 6.81 -4.88 3.77
CA PRO A 261 5.56 -5.43 3.28
C PRO A 261 5.48 -6.95 3.47
N LEU A 262 4.26 -7.49 3.50
CA LEU A 262 3.98 -8.91 3.70
C LEU A 262 3.53 -9.59 2.40
N SER A 263 3.89 -10.85 2.22
CA SER A 263 3.40 -11.68 1.11
C SER A 263 1.90 -12.01 1.26
N SER A 264 1.23 -12.39 0.16
CA SER A 264 -0.18 -12.81 0.23
C SER A 264 -0.43 -13.96 1.23
N GLN A 265 0.53 -14.88 1.40
CA GLN A 265 0.36 -15.97 2.37
C GLN A 265 0.51 -15.48 3.81
N GLN A 266 1.42 -14.54 4.08
CA GLN A 266 1.55 -13.92 5.40
C GLN A 266 0.29 -13.12 5.74
N TRP A 267 -0.27 -12.38 4.78
CA TRP A 267 -1.56 -11.71 4.96
C TRP A 267 -2.71 -12.68 5.25
N ARG A 268 -2.77 -13.83 4.57
CA ARG A 268 -3.75 -14.88 4.94
C ARG A 268 -3.54 -15.36 6.36
N ASP A 269 -2.29 -15.59 6.76
CA ASP A 269 -2.02 -16.05 8.11
C ASP A 269 -2.48 -14.99 9.14
N VAL A 270 -2.25 -13.70 8.89
CA VAL A 270 -2.76 -12.58 9.71
C VAL A 270 -4.30 -12.60 9.75
N LEU A 271 -4.95 -12.53 8.59
CA LEU A 271 -6.41 -12.40 8.48
C LEU A 271 -7.17 -13.61 9.02
N PHE A 272 -6.56 -14.79 9.06
CA PHE A 272 -7.19 -16.01 9.59
C PHE A 272 -6.60 -16.45 10.93
N GLY A 273 -5.87 -15.58 11.64
CA GLY A 273 -5.47 -15.85 13.02
C GLY A 273 -4.35 -16.86 13.21
N LYS A 274 -3.54 -17.12 12.18
CA LYS A 274 -2.48 -18.13 12.17
C LYS A 274 -1.09 -17.59 12.53
N VAL A 275 -1.00 -16.42 13.17
CA VAL A 275 0.29 -15.74 13.38
C VAL A 275 0.93 -15.98 14.75
N TRP A 276 0.51 -17.05 15.44
CA TRP A 276 1.12 -17.50 16.69
C TRP A 276 1.61 -18.94 16.55
N PRO A 277 2.87 -19.21 16.90
CA PRO A 277 3.41 -20.55 16.82
C PRO A 277 2.71 -21.45 17.85
N GLN A 278 1.87 -22.36 17.39
CA GLN A 278 1.45 -23.51 18.18
C GLN A 278 2.63 -24.49 18.24
N ASP A 279 3.35 -24.51 19.37
CA ASP A 279 4.24 -25.54 19.93
C ASP A 279 5.28 -26.25 19.03
N ALA A 280 5.38 -25.93 17.75
CA ALA A 280 6.21 -26.61 16.76
C ALA A 280 7.43 -25.75 16.39
N LYS A 281 8.43 -25.73 17.28
CA LYS A 281 9.74 -25.10 17.03
C LYS A 281 10.34 -25.66 15.73
N GLY A 282 10.69 -24.78 14.79
CA GLY A 282 11.35 -25.12 13.53
C GLY A 282 10.43 -25.40 12.33
N SER A 283 9.10 -25.35 12.48
CA SER A 283 8.19 -25.47 11.33
C SER A 283 8.19 -24.22 10.44
N LYS A 284 7.91 -24.38 9.13
CA LYS A 284 7.71 -23.23 8.22
C LYS A 284 6.60 -22.28 8.67
N SER A 285 5.60 -22.80 9.41
CA SER A 285 4.51 -21.99 9.96
C SER A 285 4.99 -21.14 11.14
N ALA A 286 5.78 -21.72 12.04
CA ALA A 286 6.39 -20.99 13.15
C ALA A 286 7.35 -19.91 12.66
N GLN A 287 8.13 -20.18 11.60
CA GLN A 287 8.99 -19.16 10.97
C GLN A 287 8.18 -17.97 10.41
N ARG A 288 7.06 -18.23 9.73
CA ARG A 288 6.19 -17.15 9.22
C ARG A 288 5.53 -16.37 10.35
N ALA A 289 5.06 -17.05 11.39
CA ALA A 289 4.49 -16.41 12.58
C ALA A 289 5.50 -15.46 13.25
N ASN A 290 6.73 -15.94 13.48
CA ASN A 290 7.80 -15.12 14.05
C ASN A 290 8.13 -13.90 13.17
N PHE A 291 8.20 -14.08 11.85
CA PHE A 291 8.45 -12.97 10.92
C PHE A 291 7.30 -11.93 10.93
N ILE A 292 6.05 -12.39 11.07
CA ILE A 292 4.90 -11.49 11.18
C ILE A 292 4.94 -10.72 12.51
N ASP A 293 5.30 -11.38 13.62
CA ASP A 293 5.47 -10.73 14.93
C ASP A 293 6.63 -9.73 14.93
N GLU A 294 7.74 -10.04 14.25
CA GLU A 294 8.85 -9.10 14.09
C GLU A 294 8.42 -7.82 13.37
N ILE A 295 7.59 -7.94 12.32
CA ILE A 295 7.13 -6.81 11.51
C ILE A 295 6.00 -6.03 12.17
N LEU A 296 4.97 -6.71 12.66
CA LEU A 296 3.74 -6.08 13.16
C LEU A 296 3.71 -5.94 14.68
N GLY A 297 4.40 -6.81 15.41
CA GLY A 297 4.38 -6.87 16.87
C GLY A 297 4.73 -5.56 17.57
N PRO A 298 5.79 -4.81 17.17
CA PRO A 298 6.09 -3.51 17.77
C PRO A 298 4.93 -2.51 17.66
N ALA A 299 4.33 -2.40 16.48
CA ALA A 299 3.19 -1.53 16.24
C ALA A 299 1.92 -2.00 16.92
N MET A 300 1.70 -3.31 16.97
CA MET A 300 0.60 -3.92 17.73
C MET A 300 0.70 -3.50 19.21
N ARG A 301 1.86 -3.71 19.84
CA ARG A 301 2.10 -3.30 21.24
C ARG A 301 1.90 -1.81 21.46
N ALA A 302 2.41 -0.97 20.55
CA ALA A 302 2.26 0.47 20.63
C ALA A 302 0.79 0.94 20.48
N CYS A 303 -0.02 0.22 19.70
CA CYS A 303 -1.46 0.45 19.61
C CYS A 303 -2.25 -0.14 20.79
N GLY A 304 -1.57 -0.63 21.83
CA GLY A 304 -2.19 -1.23 23.02
C GLY A 304 -2.58 -2.70 22.85
N LEU A 305 -2.15 -3.36 21.78
CA LEU A 305 -2.34 -4.80 21.57
C LEU A 305 -1.17 -5.56 22.23
N SER A 306 -1.11 -5.54 23.57
CA SER A 306 0.01 -6.08 24.36
C SER A 306 -0.10 -7.58 24.64
N GLN A 307 -1.31 -8.11 24.77
CA GLN A 307 -1.62 -9.53 24.86
C GLN A 307 -2.92 -9.81 24.12
N LEU A 308 -2.90 -10.92 23.39
CA LEU A 308 -3.69 -11.14 22.20
C LEU A 308 -4.84 -12.12 22.50
N HIS A 309 -5.75 -11.74 23.40
CA HIS A 309 -7.00 -12.49 23.60
C HIS A 309 -8.13 -12.01 22.67
N ASP A 310 -7.94 -10.85 22.01
CA ASP A 310 -8.90 -10.25 21.07
C ASP A 310 -8.56 -10.48 19.59
N PHE A 311 -7.44 -11.15 19.31
CA PHE A 311 -7.02 -11.52 17.96
C PHE A 311 -6.40 -12.92 18.06
N PRO A 312 -6.70 -13.89 17.20
CA PRO A 312 -7.93 -13.92 16.43
C PRO A 312 -9.17 -13.78 17.32
N VAL A 313 -10.13 -12.97 16.86
CA VAL A 313 -11.45 -12.87 17.48
C VAL A 313 -12.08 -14.25 17.47
N LYS A 314 -12.63 -14.66 18.62
CA LYS A 314 -13.36 -15.91 18.73
C LYS A 314 -14.53 -15.91 17.76
N ARG A 315 -14.73 -17.02 17.05
CA ARG A 315 -15.78 -17.13 16.03
C ARG A 315 -17.16 -16.81 16.63
N GLU A 316 -17.37 -17.16 17.88
CA GLU A 316 -18.64 -17.02 18.60
C GLU A 316 -18.95 -15.55 18.98
N SER A 317 -17.95 -14.68 19.01
CA SER A 317 -18.10 -13.25 19.34
C SER A 317 -18.24 -12.35 18.11
N LEU A 318 -18.25 -12.92 16.89
CA LEU A 318 -18.34 -12.15 15.66
C LEU A 318 -19.77 -11.69 15.39
N VAL A 319 -19.94 -10.38 15.24
CA VAL A 319 -21.18 -9.78 14.70
C VAL A 319 -21.02 -9.63 13.19
N PRO A 320 -21.80 -10.32 12.35
CA PRO A 320 -21.64 -10.23 10.90
C PRO A 320 -21.80 -8.80 10.38
N PHE A 321 -20.86 -8.35 9.56
CA PHE A 321 -20.99 -7.11 8.82
C PHE A 321 -22.06 -7.25 7.74
N ALA A 322 -22.89 -6.22 7.60
CA ALA A 322 -23.75 -6.04 6.45
C ALA A 322 -22.92 -5.94 5.15
N LEU A 323 -23.55 -6.26 4.02
CA LEU A 323 -22.88 -6.26 2.71
C LEU A 323 -22.27 -4.90 2.35
N SER A 324 -22.98 -3.80 2.63
CA SER A 324 -22.48 -2.42 2.45
C SER A 324 -21.21 -2.17 3.25
N ARG A 325 -21.18 -2.62 4.50
CA ARG A 325 -20.03 -2.46 5.38
C ARG A 325 -18.83 -3.31 4.93
N ALA A 326 -19.07 -4.52 4.45
CA ALA A 326 -18.02 -5.34 3.85
C ALA A 326 -17.40 -4.65 2.62
N LYS A 327 -18.23 -4.08 1.74
CA LYS A 327 -17.76 -3.29 0.58
C LYS A 327 -16.92 -2.08 1.00
N GLU A 328 -17.36 -1.33 2.01
CA GLU A 328 -16.62 -0.17 2.53
C GLU A 328 -15.23 -0.56 3.06
N ILE A 329 -15.16 -1.66 3.83
CA ILE A 329 -13.89 -2.17 4.37
C ILE A 329 -12.97 -2.57 3.21
N ILE A 330 -13.45 -3.38 2.27
CA ILE A 330 -12.65 -3.87 1.14
C ILE A 330 -12.22 -2.72 0.23
N TRP A 331 -13.10 -1.73 0.00
CA TRP A 331 -12.78 -0.53 -0.76
C TRP A 331 -11.66 0.27 -0.10
N LYS A 332 -11.73 0.50 1.22
CA LYS A 332 -10.71 1.25 1.95
C LYS A 332 -9.35 0.56 1.90
N VAL A 333 -9.33 -0.77 1.99
CA VAL A 333 -8.11 -1.58 1.83
C VAL A 333 -7.53 -1.39 0.43
N ALA A 334 -8.36 -1.49 -0.61
CA ALA A 334 -7.95 -1.32 -1.99
C ALA A 334 -7.39 0.08 -2.26
N GLU A 335 -8.07 1.11 -1.74
CA GLU A 335 -7.68 2.50 -1.90
C GLU A 335 -6.36 2.81 -1.20
N LEU A 336 -6.16 2.33 0.03
CA LEU A 336 -4.89 2.50 0.75
C LEU A 336 -3.74 1.79 0.02
N GLU A 337 -3.90 0.52 -0.34
CA GLU A 337 -2.85 -0.21 -1.05
C GLU A 337 -2.52 0.46 -2.39
N PHE A 338 -3.53 0.84 -3.17
CA PHE A 338 -3.35 1.53 -4.45
C PHE A 338 -2.57 2.85 -4.32
N ARG A 339 -2.87 3.68 -3.31
CA ARG A 339 -2.16 4.94 -3.07
C ARG A 339 -0.66 4.71 -2.82
N PHE A 340 -0.32 3.73 -2.00
CA PHE A 340 1.08 3.42 -1.70
C PHE A 340 1.80 2.69 -2.84
N GLU A 341 1.10 1.78 -3.54
CA GLU A 341 1.59 1.18 -4.78
C GLU A 341 1.93 2.24 -5.82
N PHE A 342 1.07 3.25 -5.99
CA PHE A 342 1.29 4.33 -6.94
C PHE A 342 2.52 5.17 -6.58
N VAL A 343 2.70 5.55 -5.32
CA VAL A 343 3.88 6.30 -4.85
C VAL A 343 5.17 5.50 -5.09
N SER A 344 5.14 4.22 -4.77
CA SER A 344 6.30 3.33 -4.89
C SER A 344 6.63 3.07 -6.36
N LEU A 345 5.61 2.92 -7.21
CA LEU A 345 5.79 2.81 -8.65
C LEU A 345 6.34 4.10 -9.25
N ASP A 346 5.80 5.27 -8.87
CA ASP A 346 6.29 6.55 -9.37
C ASP A 346 7.78 6.73 -9.07
N ARG A 347 8.20 6.41 -7.84
CA ARG A 347 9.61 6.47 -7.45
C ARG A 347 10.48 5.53 -8.28
N ARG A 348 10.05 4.29 -8.50
CA ARG A 348 10.81 3.31 -9.29
C ARG A 348 10.88 3.67 -10.77
N ALA A 349 9.76 4.09 -11.35
CA ALA A 349 9.63 4.36 -12.77
C ALA A 349 10.25 5.70 -13.16
N SER A 350 10.19 6.71 -12.29
CA SER A 350 10.76 8.05 -12.56
C SER A 350 12.13 8.29 -11.94
N THR A 351 12.54 7.48 -10.96
CA THR A 351 13.71 7.71 -10.07
C THR A 351 13.61 8.97 -9.19
N LEU A 352 12.45 9.65 -9.17
CA LEU A 352 12.20 10.85 -8.39
C LEU A 352 11.45 10.51 -7.10
N SER A 353 11.76 11.23 -6.02
CA SER A 353 10.96 11.16 -4.78
C SER A 353 10.03 12.36 -4.70
N ARG A 354 8.75 12.14 -4.98
CA ARG A 354 7.72 13.19 -5.07
C ARG A 354 6.36 12.77 -4.47
N PRO A 355 6.34 12.33 -3.19
CA PRO A 355 5.13 11.82 -2.55
C PRO A 355 4.02 12.87 -2.42
N GLN A 356 4.35 14.16 -2.31
CA GLN A 356 3.36 15.25 -2.24
C GLN A 356 2.63 15.45 -3.57
N GLU A 357 3.33 15.28 -4.68
CA GLU A 357 2.77 15.32 -6.02
C GLU A 357 1.90 14.09 -6.29
N CYS A 358 2.34 12.91 -5.84
CA CYS A 358 1.52 11.69 -5.87
C CYS A 358 0.23 11.87 -5.07
N ALA A 359 0.28 12.52 -3.91
CA ALA A 359 -0.89 12.74 -3.09
C ALA A 359 -1.98 13.58 -3.81
N LYS A 360 -1.60 14.48 -4.72
CA LYS A 360 -2.53 15.28 -5.55
C LYS A 360 -3.32 14.44 -6.56
N CYS A 361 -2.93 13.18 -6.79
CA CYS A 361 -3.69 12.24 -7.60
C CYS A 361 -4.94 11.69 -6.89
N PHE A 362 -5.13 12.01 -5.61
CA PHE A 362 -6.21 11.48 -4.79
C PHE A 362 -7.04 12.58 -4.13
N PRO A 363 -8.33 12.32 -3.84
CA PRO A 363 -9.17 13.24 -3.07
C PRO A 363 -8.52 13.63 -1.75
N GLY A 364 -8.60 14.92 -1.42
CA GLY A 364 -8.02 15.51 -0.21
C GLY A 364 -6.52 15.82 -0.30
N GLY A 365 -5.77 15.23 -1.24
CA GLY A 365 -4.33 15.49 -1.33
C GLY A 365 -3.50 14.79 -0.25
N PHE A 366 -3.99 13.68 0.31
CA PHE A 366 -3.32 12.92 1.37
C PHE A 366 -3.18 11.43 0.97
N LEU A 367 -2.10 10.77 1.40
CA LEU A 367 -1.91 9.32 1.18
C LEU A 367 -2.59 8.46 2.25
N MET A 368 -2.66 8.97 3.48
CA MET A 368 -3.29 8.32 4.64
C MET A 368 -4.61 9.00 5.01
N GLY A 369 -5.44 8.32 5.81
CA GLY A 369 -6.67 8.90 6.35
C GLY A 369 -7.77 9.05 5.30
N VAL A 370 -8.01 7.99 4.52
CA VAL A 370 -9.00 7.97 3.44
C VAL A 370 -10.43 8.00 4.02
N PRO A 371 -11.21 9.09 3.80
CA PRO A 371 -12.61 9.12 4.20
C PRO A 371 -13.45 8.23 3.27
N LEU A 372 -14.56 7.68 3.75
CA LEU A 372 -15.45 6.86 2.92
C LEU A 372 -16.05 7.63 1.73
N THR A 373 -16.19 8.95 1.84
CA THR A 373 -16.65 9.81 0.73
C THR A 373 -15.72 9.74 -0.49
N ALA A 374 -14.42 9.49 -0.28
CA ALA A 374 -13.48 9.30 -1.39
C ALA A 374 -13.82 8.08 -2.25
N GLY A 375 -14.68 7.17 -1.80
CA GLY A 375 -15.19 6.05 -2.61
C GLY A 375 -16.18 6.44 -3.69
N LYS A 376 -16.54 7.73 -3.76
CA LYS A 376 -17.37 8.35 -4.80
C LYS A 376 -16.71 9.58 -5.45
N GLU A 377 -15.47 9.88 -5.09
CA GLU A 377 -14.71 11.05 -5.58
C GLU A 377 -13.42 10.59 -6.27
N GLY A 378 -12.68 11.51 -6.88
CA GLY A 378 -11.37 11.14 -7.43
C GLY A 378 -11.50 10.22 -8.62
N LEU A 379 -10.67 9.18 -8.66
CA LEU A 379 -10.81 8.08 -9.62
C LEU A 379 -12.05 7.22 -9.36
N ALA A 380 -12.63 7.24 -8.15
CA ALA A 380 -13.83 6.48 -7.83
C ALA A 380 -15.14 7.18 -8.28
N ALA A 381 -15.04 8.40 -8.80
CA ALA A 381 -16.18 9.17 -9.26
C ALA A 381 -16.92 8.50 -10.42
N ALA A 382 -18.23 8.73 -10.50
CA ALA A 382 -19.12 8.06 -11.45
C ALA A 382 -18.80 8.45 -12.90
N THR A 383 -18.52 9.73 -13.12
CA THR A 383 -18.39 10.30 -14.46
C THR A 383 -16.93 10.49 -14.85
N PRO A 384 -16.56 10.27 -16.13
CA PRO A 384 -15.21 10.58 -16.62
C PRO A 384 -14.78 12.02 -16.34
N GLU A 385 -15.72 12.95 -16.37
CA GLU A 385 -15.51 14.38 -16.12
C GLU A 385 -15.00 14.63 -14.70
N GLU A 386 -15.60 13.99 -13.70
CA GLU A 386 -15.16 14.10 -12.29
C GLU A 386 -13.82 13.40 -12.05
N ARG A 387 -13.53 12.32 -12.77
CA ARG A 387 -12.24 11.61 -12.68
C ARG A 387 -11.10 12.37 -13.37
N TYR A 388 -11.43 13.17 -14.39
CA TYR A 388 -10.46 13.80 -15.30
C TYR A 388 -9.33 14.60 -14.61
N PRO A 389 -9.59 15.44 -13.59
CA PRO A 389 -8.52 16.17 -12.91
C PRO A 389 -7.47 15.25 -12.26
N PHE A 390 -7.91 14.12 -11.71
CA PHE A 390 -7.06 13.14 -11.04
C PHE A 390 -6.30 12.28 -12.06
N VAL A 391 -6.95 11.88 -13.15
CA VAL A 391 -6.31 11.25 -14.31
C VAL A 391 -5.21 12.16 -14.87
N CYS A 392 -5.46 13.47 -15.00
CA CYS A 392 -4.46 14.44 -15.43
C CYS A 392 -3.29 14.57 -14.44
N ALA A 393 -3.55 14.55 -13.14
CA ALA A 393 -2.52 14.58 -12.12
C ALA A 393 -1.60 13.34 -12.24
N MET A 394 -2.18 12.15 -12.41
CA MET A 394 -1.40 10.92 -12.66
C MET A 394 -0.62 11.00 -13.97
N ALA A 395 -1.27 11.43 -15.06
CA ALA A 395 -0.64 11.56 -16.37
C ALA A 395 0.58 12.49 -16.34
N ARG A 396 0.54 13.58 -15.56
CA ARG A 396 1.69 14.49 -15.39
C ARG A 396 2.88 13.79 -14.76
N LEU A 397 2.67 12.97 -13.74
CA LEU A 397 3.74 12.19 -13.09
C LEU A 397 4.30 11.15 -14.06
N MET A 398 3.43 10.44 -14.78
CA MET A 398 3.82 9.37 -15.70
C MET A 398 4.71 9.83 -16.86
N ARG A 399 4.77 11.15 -17.17
CA ARG A 399 5.65 11.69 -18.23
C ARG A 399 7.12 11.37 -18.02
N ASP A 400 7.53 11.26 -16.76
CA ASP A 400 8.91 10.97 -16.38
C ASP A 400 9.15 9.46 -16.19
N TRP A 401 8.13 8.62 -16.38
CA TRP A 401 8.25 7.18 -16.16
C TRP A 401 8.99 6.48 -17.30
N LEU A 402 9.71 5.43 -16.92
CA LEU A 402 10.21 4.40 -17.82
C LEU A 402 9.38 3.12 -17.66
N PRO A 403 9.03 2.44 -18.77
CA PRO A 403 9.23 2.87 -20.16
C PRO A 403 8.40 4.12 -20.50
N ARG A 404 8.80 4.85 -21.55
CA ARG A 404 8.13 6.11 -21.94
C ARG A 404 6.63 5.88 -22.16
N PRO A 405 5.73 6.72 -21.59
CA PRO A 405 4.30 6.57 -21.77
C PRO A 405 3.84 6.87 -23.21
N PRO A 406 2.63 6.42 -23.61
CA PRO A 406 2.00 6.82 -24.86
C PRO A 406 1.85 8.34 -25.02
N SER A 407 1.87 8.85 -26.25
CA SER A 407 1.83 10.29 -26.56
C SER A 407 0.64 11.03 -25.94
N ILE A 408 -0.53 10.39 -25.85
CA ILE A 408 -1.75 10.97 -25.27
C ILE A 408 -1.55 11.46 -23.81
N ILE A 409 -0.68 10.82 -23.03
CA ILE A 409 -0.37 11.21 -21.64
C ILE A 409 0.36 12.57 -21.57
N PHE A 410 1.14 12.92 -22.60
CA PHE A 410 1.82 14.22 -22.67
C PHE A 410 0.84 15.37 -22.93
N HIS A 411 -0.34 15.09 -23.47
CA HIS A 411 -1.36 16.09 -23.78
C HIS A 411 -2.37 16.32 -22.64
N ALA A 412 -2.20 15.64 -21.50
CA ALA A 412 -3.07 15.82 -20.34
C ALA A 412 -2.95 17.24 -19.74
N ASP A 413 -4.06 17.97 -19.72
CA ASP A 413 -4.15 19.28 -19.06
C ASP A 413 -5.55 19.45 -18.46
N PRO A 414 -5.70 19.52 -17.13
CA PRO A 414 -7.01 19.70 -16.47
C PRO A 414 -7.70 21.01 -16.84
N ARG A 415 -7.00 21.97 -17.47
CA ARG A 415 -7.60 23.22 -17.96
C ARG A 415 -8.16 23.11 -19.38
N ARG A 416 -7.87 22.02 -20.08
CA ARG A 416 -8.33 21.80 -21.44
C ARG A 416 -9.72 21.21 -21.42
N GLU A 417 -10.62 21.81 -22.18
CA GLU A 417 -11.92 21.21 -22.47
C GLU A 417 -11.71 20.03 -23.42
N LEU A 418 -11.99 18.83 -22.92
CA LEU A 418 -12.00 17.60 -23.67
C LEU A 418 -13.42 17.05 -23.71
N THR A 419 -13.77 16.42 -24.83
CA THR A 419 -14.98 15.61 -24.91
C THR A 419 -14.90 14.44 -23.92
N THR A 420 -16.04 13.93 -23.46
CA THR A 420 -16.07 12.74 -22.60
C THR A 420 -15.33 11.55 -23.21
N GLN A 421 -15.32 11.43 -24.54
CA GLN A 421 -14.58 10.37 -25.21
C GLN A 421 -13.07 10.53 -25.07
N GLU A 422 -12.54 11.73 -25.30
CA GLU A 422 -11.11 12.03 -25.12
C GLU A 422 -10.67 11.84 -23.67
N GLN A 423 -11.53 12.20 -22.70
CA GLN A 423 -11.27 11.94 -21.28
C GLN A 423 -11.17 10.43 -20.99
N ARG A 424 -12.08 9.62 -21.54
CA ARG A 424 -12.03 8.15 -21.42
C ARG A 424 -10.80 7.57 -22.09
N ASP A 425 -10.40 8.09 -23.25
CA ASP A 425 -9.22 7.61 -23.97
C ASP A 425 -7.93 7.91 -23.20
N LEU A 426 -7.84 9.09 -22.59
CA LEU A 426 -6.73 9.41 -21.67
C LEU A 426 -6.75 8.49 -20.44
N GLU A 427 -7.90 8.28 -19.81
CA GLU A 427 -8.03 7.39 -18.64
C GLU A 427 -7.57 5.97 -18.97
N ARG A 428 -7.99 5.40 -20.11
CA ARG A 428 -7.53 4.08 -20.57
C ARG A 428 -6.02 4.04 -20.77
N ALA A 429 -5.44 5.07 -21.37
CA ALA A 429 -4.00 5.13 -21.60
C ALA A 429 -3.20 5.20 -20.28
N VAL A 430 -3.68 6.00 -19.31
CA VAL A 430 -3.10 6.10 -17.97
C VAL A 430 -3.20 4.77 -17.23
N ALA A 431 -4.38 4.15 -17.23
CA ALA A 431 -4.60 2.87 -16.55
C ALA A 431 -3.76 1.74 -17.16
N ALA A 432 -3.73 1.63 -18.50
CA ALA A 432 -2.93 0.63 -19.21
C ALA A 432 -1.43 0.80 -18.93
N HIS A 433 -0.94 2.04 -18.97
CA HIS A 433 0.45 2.33 -18.68
C HIS A 433 0.79 2.02 -17.21
N TYR A 434 -0.08 2.38 -16.26
CA TYR A 434 0.09 2.03 -14.85
C TYR A 434 0.18 0.52 -14.64
N CYS A 435 -0.82 -0.25 -15.07
CA CYS A 435 -0.89 -1.69 -14.83
C CYS A 435 0.30 -2.43 -15.43
N GLN A 436 0.71 -2.06 -16.65
CA GLN A 436 1.85 -2.68 -17.33
C GLN A 436 3.18 -2.34 -16.62
N THR A 437 3.43 -1.06 -16.34
CA THR A 437 4.67 -0.62 -15.67
C THR A 437 4.74 -1.18 -14.26
N PHE A 438 3.61 -1.31 -13.56
CA PHE A 438 3.55 -1.96 -12.25
C PHE A 438 3.96 -3.43 -12.34
N TYR A 439 3.40 -4.20 -13.28
CA TYR A 439 3.75 -5.61 -13.46
C TYR A 439 5.25 -5.80 -13.76
N GLU A 440 5.80 -4.98 -14.66
CA GLU A 440 7.23 -5.01 -14.99
C GLU A 440 8.11 -4.65 -13.77
N SER A 441 7.64 -3.74 -12.91
CA SER A 441 8.37 -3.24 -11.73
C SER A 441 8.24 -4.12 -10.47
N PHE A 442 7.13 -4.83 -10.29
CA PHE A 442 6.82 -5.56 -9.04
C PHE A 442 6.53 -7.06 -9.26
N GLY A 443 6.40 -7.51 -10.51
CA GLY A 443 6.18 -8.93 -10.85
C GLY A 443 4.82 -9.49 -10.42
N ARG A 444 3.85 -8.64 -10.10
CA ARG A 444 2.50 -9.04 -9.71
C ARG A 444 1.45 -8.09 -10.28
N ALA A 445 0.19 -8.52 -10.27
CA ALA A 445 -0.95 -7.66 -10.55
C ALA A 445 -0.99 -6.47 -9.57
N ALA A 446 -1.27 -5.28 -10.10
CA ALA A 446 -1.52 -4.10 -9.29
C ALA A 446 -2.88 -4.18 -8.60
N VAL A 447 -3.00 -3.54 -7.44
CA VAL A 447 -4.31 -3.13 -6.95
C VAL A 447 -4.76 -1.93 -7.78
N ILE A 448 -6.01 -1.97 -8.24
CA ILE A 448 -6.61 -0.90 -9.05
C ILE A 448 -7.67 -0.14 -8.24
N PRO A 449 -7.93 1.14 -8.57
CA PRO A 449 -8.95 1.92 -7.89
C PRO A 449 -10.33 1.26 -8.06
N MET A 450 -11.16 1.42 -7.03
CA MET A 450 -12.52 0.88 -6.96
C MET A 450 -13.48 1.94 -6.49
N ARG A 451 -14.78 1.69 -6.66
CA ARG A 451 -15.85 2.63 -6.28
C ARG A 451 -16.96 1.98 -5.48
N LEU A 452 -17.59 2.80 -4.63
CA LEU A 452 -18.77 2.44 -3.86
C LEU A 452 -20.02 2.95 -4.58
N GLU A 453 -20.98 2.06 -4.83
CA GLU A 453 -22.24 2.38 -5.52
C GLU A 453 -23.41 2.62 -4.56
N HIS A 454 -23.32 2.12 -3.32
CA HIS A 454 -24.40 2.31 -2.34
C HIS A 454 -24.36 3.72 -1.74
N GLU A 455 -25.50 4.18 -1.21
CA GLU A 455 -25.52 5.40 -0.41
C GLU A 455 -24.74 5.19 0.88
N LEU A 456 -23.81 6.11 1.15
CA LEU A 456 -23.03 6.08 2.38
C LEU A 456 -23.99 6.48 3.49
N GLY A 457 -24.21 5.60 4.47
CA GLY A 457 -24.94 5.96 5.68
C GLY A 457 -24.09 6.90 6.52
N ASP A 458 -24.72 7.91 7.11
CA ASP A 458 -24.10 8.86 8.05
C ASP A 458 -23.46 8.17 9.28
#